data_AF-A0A7T6VI15-F1
#
_entry.id   AF-A0A7T6VI15-F1
#
_cell.length_a   1.000
_cell.length_b   1.000
_cell.length_c   1.000
_cell.angle_alpha   90.00
_cell.angle_beta   90.00
_cell.angle_gamma   90.00
#
_symmetry.space_group_name_H-M   'P 1'
#
loop_
_entity.id
_entity.type
_entity.pdbx_description
1 polymer ?
#
loop_
_entity_poly.entity_id
_entity_poly.type
_entity_poly.pdbx_seq_one_letter_code
_entity_poly.pdbx_strand_id
1 'polypeptide(L)'
;MQTSVSETNEENRQIAACLREAAQLLADQGANPYRVAAYRASADTIESLDDSLRTRFDAGGVNALGALPETGTGVAQAIAELLVTGRWRLLDRLRGEAERASAFEAVPGIGHALALRIHDQLHIDTLEDLERAARSGQLETIAGVGPRRAAGIRATLDDVLTRRRRWQGHARNADPGTEPPVELLLYIDRLYRNKAAAGILPTLAPRRVNADVSVSPPVMHMTKGGWHFTALCPYPARPQDAVRTADWVALYFYDALQCEHQRTIVTETLGTLVGKRIVRGREMECRVYYAG
;
A
#
# COMPACT_ATOMS: atom_id res chain seq x y z
N MET A 1 37.29 -13.52 6.95
CA MET A 1 36.44 -14.03 5.85
C MET A 1 35.27 -14.91 6.32
N GLN A 2 35.22 -15.37 7.58
CA GLN A 2 34.07 -16.14 8.09
C GLN A 2 32.86 -15.27 8.52
N THR A 3 33.08 -14.02 8.89
CA THR A 3 32.02 -13.11 9.37
C THR A 3 31.05 -12.68 8.25
N SER A 4 31.54 -12.45 7.03
CA SER A 4 30.73 -11.93 5.91
C SER A 4 29.78 -12.95 5.28
N VAL A 5 30.15 -14.24 5.27
CA VAL A 5 29.28 -15.33 4.77
C VAL A 5 28.16 -15.63 5.77
N SER A 6 28.47 -15.56 7.07
CA SER A 6 27.48 -15.77 8.14
C SER A 6 26.41 -14.67 8.17
N GLU A 7 26.79 -13.41 7.93
CA GLU A 7 25.85 -12.28 7.85
C GLU A 7 24.99 -12.33 6.57
N THR A 8 25.57 -12.74 5.45
CA THR A 8 24.87 -12.94 4.18
C THR A 8 23.75 -13.98 4.31
N ASN A 9 24.07 -15.12 4.91
CA ASN A 9 23.09 -16.18 5.13
C ASN A 9 22.01 -15.79 6.14
N GLU A 10 22.27 -14.82 7.02
CA GLU A 10 21.27 -14.30 7.96
C GLU A 10 20.27 -13.37 7.26
N GLU A 11 20.70 -12.44 6.40
CA GLU A 11 19.78 -11.55 5.67
C GLU A 11 18.86 -12.32 4.72
N ASN A 12 19.40 -13.32 3.99
CA ASN A 12 18.59 -14.21 3.15
C ASN A 12 17.54 -14.96 3.99
N ARG A 13 17.93 -15.53 5.14
CA ARG A 13 17.02 -16.23 6.05
C ARG A 13 15.94 -15.31 6.61
N GLN A 14 16.27 -14.07 6.95
CA GLN A 14 15.30 -13.07 7.42
C GLN A 14 14.27 -12.73 6.33
N ILE A 15 14.73 -12.51 5.09
CA ILE A 15 13.83 -12.25 3.96
C ILE A 15 12.92 -13.46 3.70
N ALA A 16 13.47 -14.68 3.70
CA ALA A 16 12.68 -15.90 3.56
C ALA A 16 11.63 -16.03 4.68
N ALA A 17 11.99 -15.73 5.92
CA ALA A 17 11.06 -15.74 7.05
C ALA A 17 9.90 -14.74 6.87
N CYS A 18 10.20 -13.52 6.41
CA CYS A 18 9.18 -12.51 6.10
C CYS A 18 8.22 -13.00 5.00
N LEU A 19 8.74 -13.62 3.93
CA LEU A 19 7.90 -14.16 2.86
C LEU A 19 6.99 -15.30 3.34
N ARG A 20 7.52 -16.22 4.18
CA ARG A 20 6.72 -17.30 4.79
C ARG A 20 5.62 -16.77 5.69
N GLU A 21 5.93 -15.78 6.51
CA GLU A 21 4.95 -15.14 7.38
C GLU A 21 3.82 -14.49 6.57
N ALA A 22 4.15 -13.72 5.53
CA ALA A 22 3.14 -13.14 4.65
C ALA A 22 2.29 -14.22 3.97
N ALA A 23 2.90 -15.30 3.50
CA ALA A 23 2.18 -16.42 2.91
C ALA A 23 1.20 -17.07 3.90
N GLN A 24 1.62 -17.24 5.15
CA GLN A 24 0.78 -17.79 6.20
C GLN A 24 -0.40 -16.88 6.52
N LEU A 25 -0.15 -15.59 6.76
CA LEU A 25 -1.21 -14.60 7.04
C LEU A 25 -2.21 -14.48 5.88
N LEU A 26 -1.73 -14.49 4.64
CA LEU A 26 -2.59 -14.48 3.45
C LEU A 26 -3.43 -15.76 3.34
N ALA A 27 -2.86 -16.92 3.66
CA ALA A 27 -3.59 -18.19 3.66
C ALA A 27 -4.70 -18.19 4.72
N ASP A 28 -4.39 -17.74 5.93
CA ASP A 28 -5.35 -17.65 7.04
C ASP A 28 -6.50 -16.67 6.73
N GLN A 29 -6.24 -15.64 5.93
CA GLN A 29 -7.23 -14.67 5.46
C GLN A 29 -8.00 -15.13 4.20
N GLY A 30 -7.75 -16.34 3.69
CA GLY A 30 -8.40 -16.87 2.50
C GLY A 30 -8.03 -16.11 1.21
N ALA A 31 -6.81 -15.56 1.13
CA ALA A 31 -6.32 -14.86 -0.05
C ALA A 31 -6.05 -15.82 -1.22
N ASN A 32 -5.58 -15.26 -2.35
CA ASN A 32 -5.30 -16.02 -3.56
C ASN A 32 -4.28 -17.15 -3.30
N PRO A 33 -4.64 -18.44 -3.49
CA PRO A 33 -3.75 -19.56 -3.23
C PRO A 33 -2.49 -19.57 -4.10
N TYR A 34 -2.56 -19.05 -5.34
CA TYR A 34 -1.38 -18.93 -6.21
C TYR A 34 -0.35 -17.96 -5.64
N ARG A 35 -0.81 -16.85 -5.04
CA ARG A 35 0.08 -15.86 -4.40
C ARG A 35 0.72 -16.42 -3.14
N VAL A 36 -0.06 -17.14 -2.33
CA VAL A 36 0.45 -17.87 -1.15
C VAL A 36 1.52 -18.87 -1.56
N ALA A 37 1.27 -19.67 -2.59
CA ALA A 37 2.23 -20.65 -3.10
C ALA A 37 3.52 -19.99 -3.61
N ALA A 38 3.40 -18.88 -4.37
CA ALA A 38 4.54 -18.13 -4.87
C ALA A 38 5.45 -17.63 -3.72
N TYR A 39 4.89 -17.04 -2.66
CA TYR A 39 5.70 -16.58 -1.53
C TYR A 39 6.38 -17.73 -0.77
N ARG A 40 5.72 -18.88 -0.62
CA ARG A 40 6.34 -20.08 0.00
C ARG A 40 7.50 -20.60 -0.84
N ALA A 41 7.26 -20.80 -2.13
CA ALA A 41 8.24 -21.31 -3.08
C ALA A 41 9.47 -20.40 -3.19
N SER A 42 9.26 -19.08 -3.30
CA SER A 42 10.37 -18.12 -3.30
C SER A 42 11.13 -18.10 -1.97
N ALA A 43 10.44 -18.26 -0.82
CA ALA A 43 11.11 -18.32 0.47
C ALA A 43 12.04 -19.53 0.58
N ASP A 44 11.59 -20.70 0.11
CA ASP A 44 12.38 -21.93 0.09
C ASP A 44 13.59 -21.78 -0.85
N THR A 45 13.38 -21.19 -2.03
CA THR A 45 14.46 -20.84 -2.96
C THR A 45 15.49 -19.94 -2.28
N ILE A 46 15.06 -18.84 -1.66
CA ILE A 46 15.94 -17.84 -1.04
C ILE A 46 16.73 -18.40 0.14
N GLU A 47 16.10 -19.23 0.98
CA GLU A 47 16.79 -19.83 2.12
C GLU A 47 17.88 -20.81 1.69
N SER A 48 17.69 -21.46 0.54
CA SER A 48 18.68 -22.39 -0.04
C SER A 48 19.81 -21.71 -0.83
N LEU A 49 19.76 -20.38 -1.01
CA LEU A 49 20.80 -19.65 -1.75
C LEU A 49 22.07 -19.49 -0.92
N ASP A 50 23.18 -19.96 -1.46
CA ASP A 50 24.53 -19.70 -0.94
C ASP A 50 25.00 -18.26 -1.24
N ASP A 51 24.45 -17.63 -2.28
CA ASP A 51 24.79 -16.29 -2.72
C ASP A 51 23.93 -15.21 -2.03
N SER A 52 24.52 -14.03 -1.80
CA SER A 52 23.82 -12.88 -1.22
C SER A 52 22.74 -12.32 -2.16
N LEU A 53 21.50 -12.22 -1.65
CA LEU A 53 20.44 -11.47 -2.35
C LEU A 53 20.82 -10.01 -2.56
N ARG A 54 21.51 -9.40 -1.59
CA ARG A 54 21.96 -8.00 -1.68
C ARG A 54 22.96 -7.80 -2.80
N THR A 55 23.99 -8.64 -2.90
CA THR A 55 24.95 -8.56 -4.01
C THR A 55 24.25 -8.76 -5.36
N ARG A 56 23.30 -9.70 -5.45
CA ARG A 56 22.53 -9.93 -6.68
C ARG A 56 21.68 -8.72 -7.06
N PHE A 57 21.04 -8.11 -6.07
CA PHE A 57 20.27 -6.88 -6.23
C PHE A 57 21.15 -5.70 -6.64
N ASP A 58 22.31 -5.51 -6.02
CA ASP A 58 23.24 -4.42 -6.35
C ASP A 58 23.77 -4.56 -7.79
N ALA A 59 23.93 -5.78 -8.29
CA ALA A 59 24.43 -6.05 -9.63
C ALA A 59 23.39 -5.85 -10.75
N GLY A 60 22.11 -6.13 -10.51
CA GLY A 60 21.09 -6.13 -11.58
C GLY A 60 19.66 -5.79 -11.16
N GLY A 61 19.49 -5.24 -9.95
CA GLY A 61 18.24 -4.74 -9.42
C GLY A 61 17.14 -5.79 -9.31
N VAL A 62 15.89 -5.35 -9.46
CA VAL A 62 14.69 -6.20 -9.35
C VAL A 62 14.68 -7.31 -10.41
N ASN A 63 15.21 -7.05 -11.61
CA ASN A 63 15.27 -8.06 -12.67
C ASN A 63 16.19 -9.22 -12.30
N ALA A 64 17.32 -8.94 -11.65
CA ALA A 64 18.21 -9.98 -11.15
C ALA A 64 17.56 -10.79 -10.03
N LEU A 65 16.73 -10.19 -9.18
CA LEU A 65 15.94 -10.93 -8.19
C LEU A 65 14.86 -11.80 -8.86
N GLY A 66 14.16 -11.25 -9.86
CA GLY A 66 13.11 -11.96 -10.61
C GLY A 66 13.63 -13.09 -11.52
N ALA A 67 14.94 -13.18 -11.74
CA ALA A 67 15.57 -14.28 -12.45
C ALA A 67 15.87 -15.48 -11.55
N LEU A 68 15.61 -15.39 -10.24
CA LEU A 68 15.68 -16.56 -9.35
C LEU A 68 14.55 -17.54 -9.68
N PRO A 69 14.78 -18.86 -9.52
CA PRO A 69 13.73 -19.86 -9.60
C PRO A 69 12.54 -19.46 -8.72
N GLU A 70 11.33 -19.69 -9.23
CA GLU A 70 10.08 -19.50 -8.48
C GLU A 70 9.86 -18.09 -7.90
N THR A 71 10.68 -17.11 -8.33
CA THR A 71 10.65 -15.73 -7.84
C THR A 71 10.13 -14.82 -8.93
N GLY A 72 8.80 -14.71 -9.01
CA GLY A 72 8.15 -13.80 -9.96
C GLY A 72 8.35 -12.33 -9.62
N THR A 73 7.95 -11.43 -10.53
CA THR A 73 8.09 -9.97 -10.40
C THR A 73 7.59 -9.42 -9.06
N GLY A 74 6.43 -9.89 -8.59
CA GLY A 74 5.85 -9.43 -7.31
C GLY A 74 6.70 -9.81 -6.09
N VAL A 75 7.34 -10.98 -6.12
CA VAL A 75 8.22 -11.40 -5.02
C VAL A 75 9.55 -10.67 -5.11
N ALA A 76 10.09 -10.51 -6.32
CA ALA A 76 11.30 -9.71 -6.56
C ALA A 76 11.15 -8.26 -6.04
N GLN A 77 9.98 -7.64 -6.25
CA GLN A 77 9.68 -6.32 -5.70
C GLN A 77 9.61 -6.32 -4.17
N ALA A 78 9.01 -7.35 -3.56
CA ALA A 78 8.95 -7.48 -2.10
C ALA A 78 10.35 -7.63 -1.47
N ILE A 79 11.20 -8.47 -2.07
CA ILE A 79 12.59 -8.65 -1.65
C ILE A 79 13.36 -7.33 -1.76
N ALA A 80 13.22 -6.62 -2.88
CA ALA A 80 13.87 -5.33 -3.06
C ALA A 80 13.41 -4.30 -2.00
N GLU A 81 12.13 -4.28 -1.65
CA GLU A 81 11.61 -3.39 -0.60
C GLU A 81 12.24 -3.70 0.77
N LEU A 82 12.33 -4.99 1.12
CA LEU A 82 13.00 -5.45 2.35
C LEU A 82 14.48 -5.07 2.38
N LEU A 83 15.22 -5.33 1.30
CA LEU A 83 16.66 -5.04 1.23
C LEU A 83 16.98 -3.54 1.34
N VAL A 84 16.11 -2.69 0.81
CA VAL A 84 16.33 -1.24 0.75
C VAL A 84 15.82 -0.54 2.01
N THR A 85 14.65 -0.94 2.50
CA THR A 85 13.94 -0.19 3.57
C THR A 85 13.95 -0.91 4.92
N GLY A 86 14.32 -2.19 4.94
CA GLY A 86 14.16 -3.07 6.10
C GLY A 86 12.70 -3.38 6.44
N ARG A 87 11.74 -2.93 5.61
CA ARG A 87 10.30 -3.08 5.83
C ARG A 87 9.62 -3.56 4.55
N TRP A 88 8.45 -4.16 4.71
CA TRP A 88 7.62 -4.58 3.60
C TRP A 88 6.17 -4.21 3.89
N ARG A 89 5.64 -3.24 3.14
CA ARG A 89 4.33 -2.64 3.42
C ARG A 89 3.18 -3.66 3.48
N LEU A 90 3.22 -4.68 2.62
CA LEU A 90 2.20 -5.74 2.66
C LEU A 90 2.27 -6.51 3.98
N LEU A 91 3.45 -6.93 4.41
CA LEU A 91 3.60 -7.70 5.64
C LEU A 91 3.22 -6.86 6.87
N ASP A 92 3.66 -5.61 6.92
CA ASP A 92 3.24 -4.67 7.97
C ASP A 92 1.71 -4.53 8.04
N ARG A 93 1.04 -4.47 6.87
CA ARG A 93 -0.43 -4.46 6.79
C ARG A 93 -1.04 -5.75 7.30
N LEU A 94 -0.53 -6.91 6.87
CA LEU A 94 -1.03 -8.22 7.31
C LEU A 94 -0.90 -8.41 8.83
N ARG A 95 0.17 -7.86 9.43
CA ARG A 95 0.40 -7.82 10.88
C ARG A 95 -0.51 -6.86 11.66
N GLY A 96 -1.29 -6.02 10.97
CA GLY A 96 -2.03 -4.92 11.60
C GLY A 96 -1.13 -3.79 12.11
N GLU A 97 0.13 -3.75 11.66
CA GLU A 97 1.16 -2.75 11.98
C GLU A 97 1.23 -1.64 10.94
N ALA A 98 0.38 -1.69 9.90
CA ALA A 98 0.15 -0.58 9.01
C ALA A 98 -0.49 0.58 9.80
N GLU A 99 0.37 1.38 10.44
CA GLU A 99 -0.01 2.67 10.96
C GLU A 99 -0.51 3.51 9.78
N ARG A 100 -1.67 4.14 9.95
CA ARG A 100 -2.11 5.23 9.08
C ARG A 100 -1.29 6.50 9.35
N ALA A 101 0.02 6.38 9.57
CA ALA A 101 0.90 7.45 9.19
C ALA A 101 0.74 7.49 7.67
N SER A 102 -0.05 8.45 7.16
CA SER A 102 -0.08 8.69 5.73
C SER A 102 1.37 8.71 5.26
N ALA A 103 1.71 8.19 4.08
CA ALA A 103 3.07 8.32 3.58
C ALA A 103 3.55 9.79 3.65
N PHE A 104 2.60 10.73 3.67
CA PHE A 104 2.81 12.15 3.88
C PHE A 104 3.43 12.49 5.25
N GLU A 105 3.11 11.77 6.33
CA GLU A 105 3.68 12.00 7.66
C GLU A 105 5.17 11.66 7.73
N ALA A 106 5.67 10.83 6.80
CA ALA A 106 7.11 10.63 6.62
C ALA A 106 7.79 11.85 5.96
N VAL A 107 7.02 12.81 5.44
CA VAL A 107 7.54 14.05 4.85
C VAL A 107 7.71 15.09 5.95
N PRO A 108 8.94 15.56 6.22
CA PRO A 108 9.16 16.61 7.20
C PRO A 108 8.30 17.84 6.92
N GLY A 109 7.62 18.34 7.94
CA GLY A 109 6.68 19.46 7.82
C GLY A 109 5.22 19.07 7.61
N ILE A 110 4.92 17.78 7.40
CA ILE A 110 3.56 17.25 7.41
C ILE A 110 3.35 16.40 8.66
N GLY A 111 2.56 16.93 9.61
CA GLY A 111 2.10 16.15 10.75
C GLY A 111 0.73 15.52 10.49
N HIS A 112 0.32 14.59 11.34
CA HIS A 112 -0.93 13.82 11.21
C HIS A 112 -2.18 14.64 10.83
N ALA A 113 -2.50 15.69 11.58
CA ALA A 113 -3.67 16.53 11.31
C ALA A 113 -3.59 17.28 9.97
N LEU A 114 -2.37 17.55 9.48
CA LEU A 114 -2.18 18.11 8.16
C LEU A 114 -2.31 17.01 7.08
N ALA A 115 -1.77 15.83 7.30
CA ALA A 115 -1.92 14.69 6.39
C ALA A 115 -3.40 14.32 6.18
N LEU A 116 -4.20 14.23 7.25
CA LEU A 116 -5.64 14.00 7.15
C LEU A 116 -6.35 15.11 6.38
N ARG A 117 -6.01 16.38 6.61
CA ARG A 117 -6.64 17.49 5.87
C ARG A 117 -6.25 17.52 4.40
N ILE A 118 -5.00 17.23 4.07
CA ILE A 118 -4.54 17.10 2.68
C ILE A 118 -5.32 15.99 2.00
N HIS A 119 -5.49 14.84 2.66
CA HIS A 119 -6.27 13.73 2.15
C HIS A 119 -7.76 14.09 2.00
N ASP A 120 -8.36 14.72 3.02
CA ASP A 120 -9.76 15.13 3.04
C ASP A 120 -10.09 16.19 1.98
N GLN A 121 -9.19 17.14 1.71
CA GLN A 121 -9.48 18.30 0.85
C GLN A 121 -8.90 18.17 -0.56
N LEU A 122 -7.75 17.53 -0.74
CA LEU A 122 -7.14 17.31 -2.06
C LEU A 122 -7.41 15.92 -2.64
N HIS A 123 -7.92 15.00 -1.83
CA HIS A 123 -8.29 13.65 -2.28
C HIS A 123 -7.11 12.86 -2.85
N ILE A 124 -5.95 12.99 -2.20
CA ILE A 124 -4.69 12.34 -2.62
C ILE A 124 -4.20 11.34 -1.56
N ASP A 125 -3.61 10.25 -2.05
CA ASP A 125 -3.26 9.07 -1.22
C ASP A 125 -1.78 8.68 -1.33
N THR A 126 -1.07 9.18 -2.35
CA THR A 126 0.29 8.76 -2.69
C THR A 126 1.29 9.92 -2.63
N LEU A 127 2.56 9.63 -2.33
CA LEU A 127 3.61 10.66 -2.31
C LEU A 127 3.77 11.31 -3.69
N GLU A 128 3.52 10.57 -4.75
CA GLU A 128 3.48 11.04 -6.13
C GLU A 128 2.35 12.07 -6.36
N ASP A 129 1.15 11.79 -5.84
CA ASP A 129 0.04 12.75 -5.91
C ASP A 129 0.32 13.99 -5.05
N LEU A 130 0.96 13.81 -3.90
CA LEU A 130 1.39 14.91 -3.03
C LEU A 130 2.42 15.80 -3.72
N GLU A 131 3.38 15.22 -4.43
CA GLU A 131 4.37 15.97 -5.22
C GLU A 131 3.68 16.74 -6.36
N ARG A 132 2.72 16.12 -7.05
CA ARG A 132 1.91 16.78 -8.08
C ARG A 132 1.11 17.96 -7.53
N ALA A 133 0.47 17.77 -6.37
CA ALA A 133 -0.27 18.81 -5.67
C ALA A 133 0.65 19.94 -5.18
N ALA A 134 1.88 19.61 -4.76
CA ALA A 134 2.90 20.59 -4.38
C ALA A 134 3.40 21.42 -5.59
N ARG A 135 3.54 20.80 -6.76
CA ARG A 135 3.99 21.47 -7.99
C ARG A 135 2.91 22.33 -8.63
N SER A 136 1.66 21.89 -8.59
CA SER A 136 0.51 22.60 -9.16
C SER A 136 -0.01 23.74 -8.27
N GLY A 137 0.56 23.93 -7.07
CA GLY A 137 0.11 24.93 -6.10
C GLY A 137 -1.16 24.54 -5.32
N GLN A 138 -1.75 23.37 -5.59
CA GLN A 138 -2.95 22.89 -4.90
C GLN A 138 -2.73 22.74 -3.39
N LEU A 139 -1.51 22.40 -2.95
CA LEU A 139 -1.18 22.34 -1.52
C LEU A 139 -1.40 23.66 -0.78
N GLU A 140 -1.26 24.80 -1.46
CA GLU A 140 -1.42 26.13 -0.84
C GLU A 140 -2.90 26.46 -0.53
N THR A 141 -3.84 25.72 -1.12
CA THR A 141 -5.28 25.85 -0.83
C THR A 141 -5.65 25.23 0.52
N ILE A 142 -4.76 24.41 1.09
CA ILE A 142 -5.00 23.71 2.36
C ILE A 142 -4.72 24.64 3.54
N ALA A 143 -5.73 24.80 4.39
CA ALA A 143 -5.61 25.61 5.59
C ALA A 143 -4.37 25.21 6.42
N GLY A 144 -3.48 26.16 6.72
CA GLY A 144 -2.23 25.91 7.45
C GLY A 144 -1.04 25.45 6.60
N VAL A 145 -1.18 25.45 5.26
CA VAL A 145 -0.10 25.29 4.29
C VAL A 145 0.05 26.58 3.48
N GLY A 146 0.88 27.49 3.98
CA GLY A 146 1.28 28.68 3.21
C GLY A 146 2.35 28.37 2.16
N PRO A 147 2.65 29.31 1.25
CA PRO A 147 3.60 29.11 0.14
C PRO A 147 5.00 28.68 0.62
N ARG A 148 5.46 29.21 1.76
CA ARG A 148 6.74 28.80 2.38
C ARG A 148 6.73 27.33 2.83
N ARG A 149 5.62 26.86 3.39
CA ARG A 149 5.48 25.48 3.86
C ARG A 149 5.31 24.52 2.67
N ALA A 150 4.53 24.91 1.67
CA ALA A 150 4.40 24.15 0.42
C ALA A 150 5.75 23.99 -0.30
N ALA A 151 6.56 25.05 -0.37
CA ALA A 151 7.90 24.98 -0.94
C ALA A 151 8.84 24.03 -0.15
N GLY A 152 8.76 24.05 1.19
CA GLY A 152 9.53 23.14 2.04
C GLY A 152 9.12 21.67 1.85
N ILE A 153 7.81 21.40 1.78
CA ILE A 153 7.26 20.07 1.48
C ILE A 153 7.68 19.60 0.09
N ARG A 154 7.67 20.48 -0.91
CA ARG A 154 8.11 20.16 -2.28
C ARG A 154 9.58 19.75 -2.31
N ALA A 155 10.45 20.50 -1.64
CA ALA A 155 11.89 20.21 -1.61
C ALA A 155 12.21 18.85 -0.95
N THR A 156 11.50 18.49 0.13
CA THR A 156 11.67 17.19 0.77
C THR A 156 11.11 16.04 -0.07
N LEU A 157 9.97 16.26 -0.76
CA LEU A 157 9.41 15.29 -1.70
C LEU A 157 10.34 15.01 -2.88
N ASP A 158 10.96 16.05 -3.45
CA ASP A 158 11.91 15.87 -4.55
C ASP A 158 13.08 14.96 -4.14
N ASP A 159 13.59 15.08 -2.91
CA ASP A 159 14.68 14.24 -2.39
C ASP A 159 14.23 12.80 -2.06
N VAL A 160 13.06 12.63 -1.45
CA VAL A 160 12.48 11.32 -1.12
C VAL A 160 12.12 10.55 -2.41
N LEU A 161 11.49 11.21 -3.37
CA LEU A 161 11.04 10.59 -4.62
C LEU A 161 12.18 10.39 -5.62
N THR A 162 13.23 11.23 -5.61
CA THR A 162 14.42 10.97 -6.45
C THR A 162 15.12 9.68 -6.04
N ARG A 163 15.21 9.39 -4.73
CA ARG A 163 15.70 8.10 -4.23
C ARG A 163 14.79 6.94 -4.62
N ARG A 164 13.46 7.13 -4.55
CA ARG A 164 12.46 6.12 -4.96
C ARG A 164 12.43 5.84 -6.47
N ARG A 165 12.56 6.86 -7.32
CA ARG A 165 12.56 6.74 -8.79
C ARG A 165 13.79 6.04 -9.34
N ARG A 166 14.94 6.17 -8.66
CA ARG A 166 16.14 5.37 -8.98
C ARG A 166 15.90 3.86 -8.78
N TRP A 167 15.01 3.49 -7.85
CA TRP A 167 14.59 2.10 -7.58
C TRP A 167 13.50 1.61 -8.55
N GLN A 168 12.52 2.44 -8.86
CA GLN A 168 11.40 2.10 -9.76
C GLN A 168 11.74 2.27 -11.25
N GLY A 169 12.92 1.86 -11.70
CA GLY A 169 13.25 1.89 -13.13
C GLY A 169 12.09 1.32 -13.96
N HIS A 170 11.37 2.19 -14.66
CA HIS A 170 10.17 1.92 -15.46
C HIS A 170 8.80 1.67 -14.75
N ALA A 171 8.54 2.21 -13.56
CA ALA A 171 7.14 2.49 -13.19
C ALA A 171 6.63 3.72 -14.00
N ARG A 172 6.44 3.51 -15.30
CA ARG A 172 5.91 4.52 -16.22
C ARG A 172 4.54 4.99 -15.73
N ASN A 173 4.33 6.29 -15.87
CA ASN A 173 3.04 6.99 -15.83
C ASN A 173 1.85 6.05 -16.05
N ALA A 174 0.94 5.98 -15.06
CA ALA A 174 -0.31 5.26 -15.20
C ALA A 174 -1.08 5.82 -16.41
N ASP A 175 -1.06 5.07 -17.50
CA ASP A 175 -1.88 5.27 -18.68
C ASP A 175 -3.30 4.77 -18.34
N PRO A 176 -4.39 5.41 -18.78
CA PRO A 176 -5.73 4.83 -18.70
C PRO A 176 -5.75 3.40 -19.29
N GLY A 177 -5.77 2.40 -18.40
CA GLY A 177 -5.57 0.98 -18.69
C GLY A 177 -4.83 0.23 -17.58
N THR A 178 -4.13 0.93 -16.69
CA THR A 178 -3.35 0.37 -15.57
C THR A 178 -4.15 0.23 -14.25
N GLU A 179 -5.44 0.57 -14.23
CA GLU A 179 -6.29 0.46 -13.04
C GLU A 179 -7.65 -0.18 -13.36
N PRO A 180 -8.29 -0.89 -12.40
CA PRO A 180 -9.66 -1.37 -12.54
C PRO A 180 -10.63 -0.21 -12.77
N PRO A 181 -11.73 -0.40 -13.53
CA PRO A 181 -12.71 0.66 -13.74
C PRO A 181 -13.42 1.05 -12.44
N VAL A 182 -13.90 2.30 -12.34
CA VAL A 182 -14.55 2.82 -11.12
C VAL A 182 -15.75 1.97 -10.72
N GLU A 183 -16.53 1.44 -11.67
CA GLU A 183 -17.68 0.59 -11.33
C GLU A 183 -17.24 -0.67 -10.59
N LEU A 184 -16.10 -1.26 -10.98
CA LEU A 184 -15.53 -2.40 -10.30
C LEU A 184 -15.06 -1.98 -8.90
N LEU A 185 -14.31 -0.89 -8.75
CA LEU A 185 -13.86 -0.41 -7.44
C LEU A 185 -15.03 -0.16 -6.46
N LEU A 186 -16.09 0.49 -6.92
CA LEU A 186 -17.30 0.74 -6.12
C LEU A 186 -18.11 -0.53 -5.84
N TYR A 187 -18.06 -1.52 -6.73
CA TYR A 187 -18.61 -2.85 -6.47
C TYR A 187 -17.84 -3.56 -5.34
N ILE A 188 -16.51 -3.52 -5.35
CA ILE A 188 -15.65 -4.10 -4.31
C ILE A 188 -15.93 -3.43 -2.95
N ASP A 189 -16.01 -2.10 -2.91
CA ASP A 189 -16.37 -1.32 -1.70
C ASP A 189 -17.67 -1.79 -1.07
N ARG A 190 -18.73 -1.87 -1.89
CA ARG A 190 -20.05 -2.29 -1.42
C ARG A 190 -20.05 -3.70 -0.87
N LEU A 191 -19.37 -4.62 -1.57
CA LEU A 191 -19.27 -6.00 -1.13
C LEU A 191 -18.48 -6.11 0.18
N TYR A 192 -17.37 -5.40 0.29
CA TYR A 192 -16.58 -5.32 1.52
C TYR A 192 -17.45 -4.87 2.70
N ARG A 193 -18.12 -3.72 2.57
CA ARG A 193 -18.92 -3.13 3.64
C ARG A 193 -20.08 -4.03 4.07
N ASN A 194 -20.76 -4.68 3.12
CA ASN A 194 -21.84 -5.62 3.42
C ASN A 194 -21.33 -6.83 4.21
N LYS A 195 -20.20 -7.41 3.79
CA LYS A 195 -19.60 -8.57 4.49
C LYS A 195 -19.02 -8.18 5.86
N ALA A 196 -18.41 -6.99 5.96
CA ALA A 196 -17.90 -6.45 7.21
C ALA A 196 -19.03 -6.22 8.21
N ALA A 197 -20.15 -5.60 7.78
CA ALA A 197 -21.33 -5.39 8.61
C ALA A 197 -22.00 -6.69 9.05
N ALA A 198 -21.91 -7.75 8.23
CA ALA A 198 -22.38 -9.09 8.57
C ALA A 198 -21.44 -9.86 9.51
N GLY A 199 -20.24 -9.35 9.80
CA GLY A 199 -19.26 -10.01 10.68
C GLY A 199 -18.66 -11.29 10.12
N ILE A 200 -18.67 -11.49 8.80
CA ILE A 200 -18.21 -12.72 8.15
C ILE A 200 -16.82 -12.63 7.51
N LEU A 201 -16.16 -11.47 7.63
CA LEU A 201 -14.82 -11.28 7.10
C LEU A 201 -13.77 -11.72 8.12
N PRO A 202 -12.65 -12.33 7.67
CA PRO A 202 -11.49 -12.52 8.53
C PRO A 202 -10.95 -11.15 8.96
N THR A 203 -10.17 -11.14 10.04
CA THR A 203 -9.55 -9.91 10.56
C THR A 203 -8.05 -9.94 10.37
N LEU A 204 -7.43 -8.75 10.32
CA LEU A 204 -5.96 -8.64 10.41
C LEU A 204 -5.47 -9.20 11.75
N ALA A 205 -4.18 -9.51 11.84
CA ALA A 205 -3.58 -9.91 13.10
C ALA A 205 -3.74 -8.78 14.15
N PRO A 206 -4.00 -9.12 15.42
CA PRO A 206 -4.13 -8.12 16.48
C PRO A 206 -2.79 -7.40 16.68
N ARG A 207 -2.84 -6.07 16.69
CA ARG A 207 -1.66 -5.23 16.88
C ARG A 207 -1.10 -5.43 18.29
N ARG A 208 0.16 -5.86 18.44
CA ARG A 208 0.81 -6.12 19.74
C ARG A 208 1.28 -4.85 20.48
N VAL A 209 0.70 -3.68 20.18
CA VAL A 209 1.15 -2.40 20.74
C VAL A 209 0.21 -2.02 21.88
N ASN A 210 0.65 -2.29 23.11
CA ASN A 210 0.13 -1.78 24.40
C ASN A 210 -1.38 -1.91 24.65
N ALA A 211 -1.76 -2.97 25.37
CA ALA A 211 -2.85 -3.13 26.36
C ALA A 211 -4.26 -2.54 26.15
N ASP A 212 -4.53 -1.75 25.12
CA ASP A 212 -5.84 -1.22 24.78
C ASP A 212 -6.36 -2.02 23.59
N VAL A 213 -7.45 -2.76 23.82
CA VAL A 213 -7.99 -3.77 22.90
C VAL A 213 -8.53 -3.07 21.65
N SER A 214 -7.67 -2.79 20.68
CA SER A 214 -8.13 -2.33 19.37
C SER A 214 -8.73 -3.53 18.61
N VAL A 215 -10.01 -3.45 18.27
CA VAL A 215 -10.71 -4.47 17.48
C VAL A 215 -9.98 -4.65 16.15
N SER A 216 -9.61 -5.90 15.83
CA SER A 216 -8.92 -6.21 14.58
C SER A 216 -9.85 -5.94 13.38
N PRO A 217 -9.44 -5.09 12.40
CA PRO A 217 -10.30 -4.67 11.33
C PRO A 217 -10.53 -5.84 10.38
N PRO A 218 -11.74 -5.94 9.81
CA PRO A 218 -12.02 -6.92 8.80
C PRO A 218 -11.18 -6.64 7.55
N VAL A 219 -10.71 -7.71 6.93
CA VAL A 219 -9.99 -7.70 5.66
C VAL A 219 -10.69 -8.63 4.70
N MET A 220 -10.72 -8.25 3.41
CA MET A 220 -11.29 -9.08 2.37
C MET A 220 -10.33 -9.13 1.19
N HIS A 221 -9.97 -10.34 0.79
CA HIS A 221 -9.29 -10.58 -0.48
C HIS A 221 -10.30 -11.07 -1.51
N MET A 222 -10.19 -10.60 -2.76
CA MET A 222 -10.96 -11.19 -3.85
C MET A 222 -10.28 -11.01 -5.21
N THR A 223 -10.69 -11.84 -6.16
CA THR A 223 -10.28 -11.71 -7.56
C THR A 223 -11.50 -11.43 -8.41
N LYS A 224 -11.46 -10.37 -9.23
CA LYS A 224 -12.55 -10.05 -10.15
C LYS A 224 -12.03 -9.26 -11.35
N GLY A 225 -12.45 -9.64 -12.55
CA GLY A 225 -12.10 -8.91 -13.79
C GLY A 225 -10.59 -8.90 -14.10
N GLY A 226 -9.87 -9.97 -13.74
CA GLY A 226 -8.42 -10.05 -13.91
C GLY A 226 -7.59 -9.33 -12.84
N TRP A 227 -8.25 -8.65 -11.90
CA TRP A 227 -7.62 -7.93 -10.81
C TRP A 227 -7.74 -8.69 -9.50
N HIS A 228 -6.71 -8.59 -8.68
CA HIS A 228 -6.74 -9.03 -7.30
C HIS A 228 -6.88 -7.84 -6.38
N PHE A 229 -7.74 -7.95 -5.38
CA PHE A 229 -8.06 -6.89 -4.45
C PHE A 229 -7.80 -7.32 -3.01
N THR A 230 -7.35 -6.37 -2.19
CA THR A 230 -7.41 -6.42 -0.74
C THR A 230 -8.15 -5.18 -0.26
N ALA A 231 -9.30 -5.38 0.37
CA ALA A 231 -10.14 -4.33 0.95
C ALA A 231 -10.07 -4.39 2.47
N LEU A 232 -9.86 -3.24 3.11
CA LEU A 232 -9.89 -3.13 4.57
C LEU A 232 -10.28 -1.71 5.01
N CYS A 233 -10.85 -1.61 6.20
CA CYS A 233 -11.08 -0.33 6.87
C CYS A 233 -9.77 0.06 7.57
N PRO A 234 -9.15 1.20 7.22
CA PRO A 234 -7.86 1.53 7.78
C PRO A 234 -8.00 1.92 9.24
N TYR A 235 -7.12 1.41 10.10
CA TYR A 235 -7.09 1.76 11.51
C TYR A 235 -6.95 3.28 11.69
N PRO A 236 -7.78 3.92 12.53
CA PRO A 236 -7.53 5.29 12.93
C PRO A 236 -6.13 5.38 13.57
N ALA A 237 -5.32 6.35 13.16
CA ALA A 237 -4.02 6.55 13.80
C ALA A 237 -4.18 7.02 15.26
N ARG A 238 -5.33 7.63 15.59
CA ARG A 238 -5.72 8.01 16.95
C ARG A 238 -7.18 7.64 17.20
N PRO A 239 -7.57 7.18 18.40
CA PRO A 239 -8.97 6.82 18.71
C PRO A 239 -9.99 7.92 18.37
N GLN A 240 -9.59 9.19 18.45
CA GLN A 240 -10.42 10.36 18.13
C GLN A 240 -10.83 10.43 16.64
N ASP A 241 -10.06 9.80 15.75
CA ASP A 241 -10.33 9.76 14.31
C ASP A 241 -11.16 8.54 13.91
N ALA A 242 -11.52 7.66 14.86
CA ALA A 242 -12.22 6.40 14.58
C ALA A 242 -13.53 6.60 13.81
N VAL A 243 -14.31 7.63 14.14
CA VAL A 243 -15.60 7.91 13.48
C VAL A 243 -15.40 8.33 12.02
N ARG A 244 -14.41 9.20 11.74
CA ARG A 244 -14.11 9.66 10.37
C ARG A 244 -13.54 8.53 9.51
N THR A 245 -12.75 7.66 10.11
CA THR A 245 -12.00 6.62 9.43
C THR A 245 -12.77 5.32 9.24
N ALA A 246 -13.83 5.09 10.02
CA ALA A 246 -14.76 3.98 9.86
C ALA A 246 -15.56 4.02 8.55
N ASP A 247 -15.68 5.19 7.92
CA ASP A 247 -16.31 5.33 6.59
C ASP A 247 -15.34 4.98 5.44
N TRP A 248 -14.03 4.90 5.70
CA TRP A 248 -13.05 4.72 4.64
C TRP A 248 -12.80 3.24 4.35
N VAL A 249 -12.64 2.94 3.07
CA VAL A 249 -12.20 1.63 2.60
C VAL A 249 -10.94 1.83 1.78
N ALA A 250 -9.82 1.33 2.27
CA ALA A 250 -8.60 1.23 1.47
C ALA A 250 -8.71 -0.01 0.58
N LEU A 251 -8.64 0.21 -0.73
CA LEU A 251 -8.55 -0.84 -1.74
C LEU A 251 -7.13 -0.88 -2.29
N TYR A 252 -6.46 -1.99 -2.03
CA TYR A 252 -5.23 -2.36 -2.71
C TYR A 252 -5.57 -3.27 -3.88
N PHE A 253 -4.95 -3.05 -5.02
CA PHE A 253 -5.15 -3.90 -6.18
C PHE A 253 -3.89 -4.04 -7.02
N TYR A 254 -3.79 -5.17 -7.70
CA TYR A 254 -2.68 -5.49 -8.58
C TYR A 254 -3.19 -6.40 -9.70
N ASP A 255 -2.52 -6.31 -10.84
CA ASP A 255 -2.72 -7.17 -12.00
C ASP A 255 -1.74 -8.36 -12.00
N ALA A 256 -1.64 -9.05 -13.13
CA ALA A 256 -0.69 -10.14 -13.33
C ALA A 256 0.78 -9.71 -13.17
N LEU A 257 1.11 -8.43 -13.36
CA LEU A 257 2.46 -7.89 -13.19
C LEU A 257 2.79 -7.61 -11.72
N GLN A 258 1.83 -7.81 -10.80
CA GLN A 258 1.99 -7.70 -9.35
C GLN A 258 2.41 -6.32 -8.84
N CYS A 259 2.24 -5.26 -9.65
CA CYS A 259 2.40 -3.89 -9.18
C CYS A 259 1.19 -3.53 -8.30
N GLU A 260 1.41 -3.39 -6.99
CA GLU A 260 0.35 -2.99 -6.06
C GLU A 260 0.08 -1.49 -6.15
N HIS A 261 -1.16 -1.16 -6.46
CA HIS A 261 -1.72 0.18 -6.41
C HIS A 261 -2.74 0.28 -5.28
N GLN A 262 -3.03 1.49 -4.83
CA GLN A 262 -3.99 1.75 -3.77
C GLN A 262 -4.94 2.87 -4.19
N ARG A 263 -6.22 2.73 -3.84
CA ARG A 263 -7.21 3.81 -3.85
C ARG A 263 -8.01 3.80 -2.54
N THR A 264 -8.39 4.97 -2.07
CA THR A 264 -9.32 5.10 -0.94
C THR A 264 -10.73 5.39 -1.44
N ILE A 265 -11.71 4.67 -0.92
CA ILE A 265 -13.13 4.91 -1.17
C ILE A 265 -13.76 5.47 0.08
N VAL A 266 -14.48 6.57 -0.09
CA VAL A 266 -15.13 7.28 1.01
C VAL A 266 -16.50 7.79 0.58
N THR A 267 -17.32 8.18 1.56
CA THR A 267 -18.57 8.87 1.32
C THR A 267 -18.26 10.34 1.11
N GLU A 268 -18.67 10.87 -0.05
CA GLU A 268 -18.45 12.28 -0.37
C GLU A 268 -19.27 13.16 0.57
N THR A 269 -18.64 14.19 1.10
CA THR A 269 -19.24 15.14 2.05
C THR A 269 -19.44 16.52 1.43
N LEU A 270 -18.88 16.78 0.25
CA LEU A 270 -18.95 18.06 -0.45
C LEU A 270 -19.23 17.90 -1.95
N GLY A 271 -19.87 18.90 -2.56
CA GLY A 271 -20.10 18.95 -4.02
C GLY A 271 -21.33 18.16 -4.50
N THR A 272 -21.33 17.75 -5.76
CA THR A 272 -22.51 17.19 -6.43
C THR A 272 -22.80 15.72 -6.10
N LEU A 273 -21.82 15.02 -5.52
CA LEU A 273 -21.92 13.60 -5.17
C LEU A 273 -22.11 13.38 -3.67
N VAL A 274 -22.50 14.40 -2.90
CA VAL A 274 -22.71 14.30 -1.45
C VAL A 274 -23.57 13.08 -1.09
N GLY A 275 -23.09 12.29 -0.12
CA GLY A 275 -23.73 11.05 0.33
C GLY A 275 -23.49 9.84 -0.56
N LYS A 276 -22.80 9.98 -1.70
CA LYS A 276 -22.42 8.87 -2.58
C LYS A 276 -21.02 8.36 -2.23
N ARG A 277 -20.77 7.08 -2.53
CA ARG A 277 -19.44 6.47 -2.44
C ARG A 277 -18.63 6.83 -3.67
N ILE A 278 -17.42 7.30 -3.47
CA ILE A 278 -16.55 7.75 -4.56
C ILE A 278 -15.14 7.20 -4.37
N VAL A 279 -14.46 6.99 -5.49
CA VAL A 279 -13.05 6.63 -5.53
C VAL A 279 -12.22 7.92 -5.56
N ARG A 280 -11.40 8.13 -4.52
CA ARG A 280 -10.57 9.34 -4.41
C ARG A 280 -9.58 9.44 -5.57
N GLY A 281 -9.52 10.63 -6.17
CA GLY A 281 -8.74 10.93 -7.37
C GLY A 281 -9.39 10.46 -8.69
N ARG A 282 -10.62 9.94 -8.65
CA ARG A 282 -11.41 9.52 -9.82
C ARG A 282 -12.84 10.06 -9.76
N GLU A 283 -13.00 11.27 -9.23
CA GLU A 283 -14.29 11.93 -8.99
C GLU A 283 -15.07 12.16 -10.29
N MET A 284 -14.38 12.49 -11.39
CA MET A 284 -15.02 12.69 -12.71
C MET A 284 -15.67 11.40 -13.22
N GLU A 285 -14.97 10.27 -13.10
CA GLU A 285 -15.52 8.96 -13.47
C GLU A 285 -16.66 8.54 -12.54
N CYS A 286 -16.57 8.85 -11.25
CA CYS A 286 -17.67 8.64 -10.31
C CYS A 286 -18.92 9.46 -10.70
N ARG A 287 -18.75 10.70 -11.17
CA ARG A 287 -19.88 11.52 -11.66
C ARG A 287 -20.56 10.87 -12.86
N VAL A 288 -19.78 10.35 -13.80
CA VAL A 288 -20.32 9.62 -14.96
C VAL A 288 -21.08 8.38 -14.50
N TYR A 289 -20.50 7.59 -13.59
CA TYR A 289 -21.13 6.39 -13.04
C TYR A 289 -22.48 6.65 -12.37
N TYR A 290 -22.63 7.76 -11.63
CA TYR A 290 -23.90 8.12 -10.98
C TYR A 290 -24.86 8.93 -11.85
N ALA A 291 -24.44 9.37 -13.03
CA ALA A 291 -25.29 10.09 -13.97
C ALA A 291 -26.08 9.16 -14.91
N GLY A 292 -25.70 7.88 -14.99
CA GLY A 292 -26.47 6.80 -15.64
C GLY A 292 -27.45 6.11 -14.69
#